data_AF-A0A1E5JRZ4-F1
#
_entry.id   AF-A0A1E5JRZ4-F1
#
_cell.length_a   1.000
_cell.length_b   1.000
_cell.length_c   1.000
_cell.angle_alpha   90.00
_cell.angle_beta   90.00
_cell.angle_gamma   90.00
#
_symmetry.space_group_name_H-M   'P 1'
#
loop_
_entity.id
_entity.type
_entity.pdbx_description
1 polymer ?
#
loop_
_entity_poly.entity_id
_entity_poly.type
_entity_poly.pdbx_seq_one_letter_code
_entity_poly.pdbx_strand_id
1 'polypeptide(L)'
;MRFDTSNFTLDTNSQYGVGSAITAIISAGLIYSYNGFQLAVAFASEIENPKRNIPLSIILSIIIVMLVYMLLQLSFMGSVPHSMLASGWSSLNFHSPLINLAMLLGVNFLAMILIADSIVSPSGTGYSYLGGASRMFYAMAKEGQMPKKTIGKLHPEYNLCRRSLLINFTLTAIFLWNSDSWASLMVIVTGYHLIGYMAAPISMGAIKPSTKLFGLIVFCILGVMMSTLPANDFLKMNLSISILMVIYGSIQIARGMKVKTLLVLSTPFLTYLWLIYFYQNMYYIMLVSALFYVLITHKEYVRLCKETQFIADDAAEIAVNVNQAQRA
;
A
#
# COMPACT_ATOMS: atom_id res chain seq x y z
N MET A 1 -7.06 -20.34 -32.87
CA MET A 1 -5.93 -19.90 -32.02
C MET A 1 -4.70 -20.69 -32.42
N ARG A 2 -3.66 -20.03 -32.94
CA ARG A 2 -2.34 -20.64 -33.14
C ARG A 2 -1.43 -20.07 -32.07
N PHE A 3 -0.81 -20.96 -31.28
CA PHE A 3 0.25 -20.58 -30.36
C PHE A 3 1.57 -20.61 -31.13
N ASP A 4 2.17 -19.45 -31.33
CA ASP A 4 3.39 -19.29 -32.11
C ASP A 4 4.61 -19.19 -31.18
N THR A 5 5.40 -20.25 -31.14
CA THR A 5 6.62 -20.31 -30.32
C THR A 5 7.74 -19.42 -30.86
N SER A 6 7.68 -19.01 -32.13
CA SER A 6 8.72 -18.14 -32.73
C SER A 6 8.73 -16.73 -32.12
N ASN A 7 7.62 -16.31 -31.51
CA ASN A 7 7.52 -15.03 -30.81
C ASN A 7 8.50 -14.93 -29.62
N PHE A 8 8.91 -16.05 -29.04
CA PHE A 8 9.85 -16.07 -27.91
C PHE A 8 11.32 -15.93 -28.35
N THR A 9 11.60 -16.14 -29.64
CA THR A 9 12.97 -16.12 -30.21
C THR A 9 13.18 -15.00 -31.21
N LEU A 10 12.41 -13.91 -31.11
CA LEU A 10 12.59 -12.72 -31.95
C LEU A 10 13.99 -12.13 -31.75
N ASP A 11 14.65 -11.72 -32.83
CA ASP A 11 15.97 -11.07 -32.76
C ASP A 11 15.94 -9.79 -31.91
N THR A 12 14.80 -9.09 -31.93
CA THR A 12 14.54 -7.91 -31.10
C THR A 12 14.48 -8.22 -29.60
N ASN A 13 14.34 -9.48 -29.18
CA ASN A 13 14.34 -9.83 -27.76
C ASN A 13 15.71 -9.64 -27.11
N SER A 14 16.79 -9.64 -27.89
CA SER A 14 18.17 -9.45 -27.40
C SER A 14 18.39 -8.10 -26.68
N GLN A 15 17.53 -7.11 -26.90
CA GLN A 15 17.57 -5.81 -26.23
C GLN A 15 16.99 -5.83 -24.80
N TYR A 16 16.26 -6.88 -24.42
CA TYR A 16 15.64 -7.02 -23.10
C TYR A 16 16.48 -7.93 -22.20
N GLY A 17 17.29 -7.33 -21.33
CA GLY A 17 18.11 -8.04 -20.34
C GLY A 17 17.49 -8.07 -18.95
N VAL A 18 18.25 -8.64 -17.99
CA VAL A 18 17.87 -8.65 -16.55
C VAL A 18 17.63 -7.23 -16.03
N GLY A 19 18.40 -6.25 -16.50
CA GLY A 19 18.19 -4.84 -16.16
C GLY A 19 16.80 -4.33 -16.56
N SER A 20 16.35 -4.64 -17.77
CA SER A 20 15.00 -4.29 -18.25
C SER A 20 13.91 -4.96 -17.43
N ALA A 21 14.12 -6.21 -17.00
CA ALA A 21 13.19 -6.91 -16.11
C ALA A 21 13.09 -6.23 -14.73
N ILE A 22 14.22 -5.85 -14.14
CA ILE A 22 14.25 -5.11 -12.87
C ILE A 22 13.55 -3.76 -13.00
N THR A 23 13.85 -3.01 -14.07
CA THR A 23 13.17 -1.74 -14.34
C THR A 23 11.67 -1.95 -14.50
N ALA A 24 11.22 -2.99 -15.23
CA ALA A 24 9.80 -3.27 -15.41
C ALA A 24 9.09 -3.61 -14.09
N ILE A 25 9.70 -4.40 -13.20
CA ILE A 25 9.13 -4.70 -11.87
C ILE A 25 8.78 -3.41 -11.11
N ILE A 26 9.67 -2.43 -11.24
CA ILE A 26 9.62 -1.16 -10.54
C ILE A 26 8.68 -0.17 -11.23
N SER A 27 8.75 -0.02 -12.55
CA SER A 27 8.07 1.04 -13.31
C SER A 27 6.74 0.63 -13.93
N ALA A 28 6.51 -0.66 -14.19
CA ALA A 28 5.30 -1.15 -14.87
C ALA A 28 4.18 -1.57 -13.90
N GLY A 29 4.28 -1.22 -12.61
CA GLY A 29 3.23 -1.50 -11.63
C GLY A 29 3.09 -2.97 -11.24
N LEU A 30 4.10 -3.81 -11.49
CA LEU A 30 4.08 -5.22 -11.05
C LEU A 30 3.93 -5.32 -9.53
N ILE A 31 4.58 -4.42 -8.78
CA ILE A 31 4.44 -4.36 -7.31
C ILE A 31 2.97 -4.17 -6.92
N TYR A 32 2.24 -3.31 -7.62
CA TYR A 32 0.80 -3.14 -7.38
C TYR A 32 0.04 -4.45 -7.64
N SER A 33 0.38 -5.15 -8.72
CA SER A 33 -0.36 -6.34 -9.17
C SER A 33 -0.29 -7.51 -8.16
N TYR A 34 0.70 -7.50 -7.25
CA TYR A 34 0.85 -8.46 -6.16
C TYR A 34 0.44 -7.90 -4.78
N ASN A 35 -0.03 -6.65 -4.72
CA ASN A 35 -0.62 -6.12 -3.49
C ASN A 35 -1.99 -6.79 -3.23
N GLY A 36 -2.32 -6.96 -1.95
CA GLY A 36 -3.60 -7.55 -1.53
C GLY A 36 -3.47 -8.51 -0.34
N PHE A 37 -2.29 -9.10 -0.13
CA PHE A 37 -2.05 -10.04 0.98
C PHE A 37 -2.29 -9.43 2.38
N GLN A 38 -2.25 -8.11 2.50
CA GLN A 38 -2.51 -7.39 3.75
C GLN A 38 -3.96 -7.51 4.22
N LEU A 39 -4.91 -7.76 3.30
CA LEU A 39 -6.30 -7.98 3.66
C LEU A 39 -6.43 -9.20 4.59
N ALA A 40 -5.66 -10.27 4.35
CA ALA A 40 -5.66 -11.43 5.26
C ALA A 40 -5.27 -11.05 6.70
N VAL A 41 -4.38 -10.07 6.86
CA VAL A 41 -3.95 -9.56 8.17
C VAL A 41 -5.00 -8.64 8.79
N ALA A 42 -5.67 -7.80 7.99
CA ALA A 42 -6.73 -6.92 8.48
C ALA A 42 -7.92 -7.69 9.08
N PHE A 43 -8.15 -8.92 8.61
CA PHE A 43 -9.20 -9.82 9.10
C PHE A 43 -8.63 -10.89 10.06
N ALA A 44 -7.41 -10.73 10.56
CA ALA A 44 -6.74 -11.72 11.42
C ALA A 44 -7.56 -12.12 12.66
N SER A 45 -8.36 -11.21 13.22
CA SER A 45 -9.21 -11.49 14.39
C SER A 45 -10.45 -12.34 14.09
N GLU A 46 -10.85 -12.44 12.83
CA GLU A 46 -12.04 -13.19 12.37
C GLU A 46 -11.67 -14.52 11.71
N ILE A 47 -10.38 -14.74 11.47
CA ILE A 47 -9.86 -15.97 10.86
C ILE A 47 -9.76 -17.07 11.92
N GLU A 48 -10.32 -18.24 11.61
CA GLU A 48 -10.08 -19.44 12.40
C GLU A 48 -8.59 -19.81 12.36
N ASN A 49 -7.98 -20.14 13.51
CA ASN A 49 -6.57 -20.54 13.60
C ASN A 49 -5.57 -19.60 12.88
N PRO A 50 -5.52 -18.30 13.27
CA PRO A 50 -4.78 -17.27 12.53
C PRO A 50 -3.26 -17.53 12.45
N LYS A 51 -2.68 -18.18 13.46
CA LYS A 51 -1.24 -18.54 13.51
C LYS A 51 -0.79 -19.40 12.32
N ARG A 52 -1.68 -20.26 11.82
CA ARG A 52 -1.41 -21.14 10.67
C ARG A 52 -2.00 -20.59 9.38
N ASN A 53 -3.23 -20.10 9.45
CA ASN A 53 -3.98 -19.74 8.26
C ASN A 53 -3.53 -18.43 7.61
N ILE A 54 -3.06 -17.44 8.39
CA ILE A 54 -2.55 -16.19 7.81
C ILE A 54 -1.28 -16.42 7.00
N PRO A 55 -0.21 -17.06 7.53
CA PRO A 55 0.99 -17.32 6.74
C PRO A 55 0.72 -18.18 5.50
N LEU A 56 -0.12 -19.22 5.63
CA LEU A 56 -0.48 -20.10 4.53
C LEU A 56 -1.27 -19.36 3.44
N SER A 57 -2.22 -18.52 3.82
CA SER A 57 -2.99 -17.69 2.88
C SER A 57 -2.08 -16.76 2.08
N ILE A 58 -1.11 -16.12 2.74
CA ILE A 58 -0.17 -15.20 2.06
C ILE A 58 0.66 -15.97 1.04
N ILE A 59 1.32 -17.05 1.44
CA ILE A 59 2.19 -17.84 0.53
C ILE A 59 1.38 -18.42 -0.63
N LEU A 60 0.23 -19.03 -0.34
CA LEU A 60 -0.61 -19.65 -1.35
C LEU A 60 -1.15 -18.61 -2.34
N SER A 61 -1.58 -17.44 -1.86
CA SER A 61 -2.03 -16.35 -2.73
C SER A 61 -0.94 -15.88 -3.69
N ILE A 62 0.29 -15.72 -3.20
CA ILE A 62 1.42 -15.27 -4.03
C ILE A 62 1.73 -16.31 -5.11
N ILE A 63 1.80 -17.60 -4.76
CA ILE A 63 2.09 -18.68 -5.70
C ILE A 63 0.99 -18.78 -6.77
N ILE A 64 -0.28 -18.75 -6.36
CA ILE A 64 -1.40 -18.84 -7.30
C ILE A 64 -1.41 -17.66 -8.25
N VAL A 65 -1.29 -16.42 -7.73
CA VAL A 65 -1.28 -15.20 -8.56
C VAL A 65 -0.08 -15.22 -9.52
N MET A 66 1.09 -15.64 -9.04
CA MET A 66 2.28 -15.78 -9.88
C MET A 66 2.05 -16.75 -11.05
N LEU A 67 1.49 -17.93 -10.78
CA LEU A 67 1.19 -18.90 -11.82
C LEU A 67 0.18 -18.35 -12.83
N VAL A 68 -0.89 -17.72 -12.35
CA VAL A 68 -1.91 -17.11 -13.23
C VAL A 68 -1.31 -16.03 -14.11
N TYR A 69 -0.53 -15.10 -13.54
CA TYR A 69 0.10 -14.02 -14.31
C TYR A 69 1.10 -14.56 -15.35
N MET A 70 1.91 -15.56 -14.98
CA MET A 70 2.82 -16.22 -15.92
C MET A 70 2.04 -16.89 -17.06
N LEU A 71 0.95 -17.60 -16.77
CA LEU A 71 0.13 -18.25 -17.78
C LEU A 71 -0.55 -17.23 -18.72
N LEU A 72 -1.06 -16.12 -18.18
CA LEU A 72 -1.66 -15.05 -18.97
C LEU A 72 -0.61 -14.40 -19.88
N GLN A 73 0.59 -14.13 -19.37
CA GLN A 73 1.67 -13.54 -20.14
C GLN A 73 2.15 -14.47 -21.26
N LEU A 74 2.37 -15.76 -20.96
CA LEU A 74 2.72 -16.77 -21.95
C LEU A 74 1.63 -16.92 -23.02
N SER A 75 0.37 -16.96 -22.60
CA SER A 75 -0.78 -17.06 -23.52
C SER A 75 -0.88 -15.85 -24.43
N PHE A 76 -0.67 -14.64 -23.90
CA PHE A 76 -0.65 -13.41 -24.67
C PHE A 76 0.49 -13.44 -25.69
N MET A 77 1.74 -13.64 -25.25
CA MET A 77 2.91 -13.63 -26.11
C MET A 77 2.83 -14.70 -27.22
N GLY A 78 2.36 -15.91 -26.90
CA GLY A 78 2.22 -16.98 -27.87
C GLY A 78 1.03 -16.80 -28.83
N SER A 79 0.01 -16.01 -28.47
CA SER A 79 -1.20 -15.86 -29.31
C SER A 79 -1.18 -14.60 -30.19
N VAL A 80 -0.27 -13.65 -29.95
CA VAL A 80 -0.11 -12.47 -30.82
C VAL A 80 0.37 -12.90 -32.21
N PRO A 81 -0.29 -12.46 -33.30
CA PRO A 81 0.17 -12.77 -34.65
C PRO A 81 1.59 -12.24 -34.90
N HIS A 82 2.48 -13.11 -35.39
CA HIS A 82 3.88 -12.77 -35.63
C HIS A 82 4.06 -11.57 -36.57
N SER A 83 3.15 -11.38 -37.53
CA SER A 83 3.14 -10.23 -38.44
C SER A 83 3.06 -8.87 -37.73
N MET A 84 2.44 -8.81 -36.54
CA MET A 84 2.37 -7.58 -35.74
C MET A 84 3.67 -7.29 -34.98
N LEU A 85 4.53 -8.30 -34.84
CA LEU A 85 5.81 -8.24 -34.12
C LEU A 85 7.00 -7.99 -35.06
N ALA A 86 6.76 -7.70 -36.34
CA ALA A 86 7.82 -7.46 -37.32
C ALA A 86 8.76 -6.30 -36.93
N SER A 87 8.26 -5.31 -36.18
CA SER A 87 9.05 -4.19 -35.64
C SER A 87 9.35 -4.33 -34.13
N GLY A 88 9.18 -5.53 -33.57
CA GLY A 88 9.40 -5.82 -32.14
C GLY A 88 8.18 -5.55 -31.25
N TRP A 89 8.29 -5.87 -29.96
CA TRP A 89 7.17 -5.74 -29.00
C TRP A 89 6.68 -4.31 -28.77
N SER A 90 7.51 -3.30 -29.06
CA SER A 90 7.18 -1.88 -28.90
C SER A 90 6.20 -1.36 -29.96
N SER A 91 5.98 -2.07 -31.07
CA SER A 91 5.00 -1.68 -32.10
C SER A 91 3.56 -1.99 -31.71
N LEU A 92 3.35 -2.82 -30.67
CA LEU A 92 2.02 -3.17 -30.20
C LEU A 92 1.39 -2.00 -29.44
N ASN A 93 0.33 -1.44 -30.00
CA ASN A 93 -0.47 -0.41 -29.35
C ASN A 93 -1.82 -0.99 -28.89
N PHE A 94 -1.81 -1.73 -27.77
CA PHE A 94 -3.03 -2.23 -27.14
C PHE A 94 -3.30 -1.50 -25.82
N HIS A 95 -4.43 -0.81 -25.76
CA HIS A 95 -4.93 -0.20 -24.52
C HIS A 95 -5.53 -1.25 -23.56
N SER A 96 -6.02 -2.36 -24.09
CA SER A 96 -6.54 -3.49 -23.30
C SER A 96 -6.03 -4.81 -23.90
N PRO A 97 -4.75 -5.17 -23.63
CA PRO A 97 -4.03 -6.22 -24.36
C PRO A 97 -4.79 -7.52 -24.54
N LEU A 98 -5.38 -8.06 -23.47
CA LEU A 98 -6.11 -9.33 -23.53
C LEU A 98 -7.44 -9.23 -24.30
N ILE A 99 -8.18 -8.12 -24.14
CA ILE A 99 -9.45 -7.90 -24.84
C ILE A 99 -9.20 -7.63 -26.33
N ASN A 100 -8.23 -6.76 -26.64
CA ASN A 100 -7.84 -6.46 -28.02
C ASN A 100 -7.34 -7.71 -28.74
N LEU A 101 -6.55 -8.54 -28.07
CA LEU A 101 -6.09 -9.81 -28.63
C LEU A 101 -7.24 -10.81 -28.81
N ALA A 102 -8.15 -10.94 -27.85
CA ALA A 102 -9.31 -11.83 -27.98
C ALA A 102 -10.21 -11.44 -29.17
N MET A 103 -10.46 -10.14 -29.35
CA MET A 103 -11.21 -9.62 -30.51
C MET A 103 -10.46 -9.85 -31.83
N LEU A 104 -9.14 -9.60 -31.85
CA LEU A 104 -8.30 -9.83 -33.04
C LEU A 104 -8.32 -11.29 -33.48
N LEU A 105 -8.33 -12.23 -32.53
CA LEU A 105 -8.41 -13.67 -32.79
C LEU A 105 -9.83 -14.18 -33.10
N GLY A 106 -10.83 -13.28 -33.11
CA GLY A 106 -12.23 -13.62 -33.34
C GLY A 106 -12.91 -14.35 -32.17
N VAL A 107 -12.29 -14.38 -30.99
CA VAL A 107 -12.80 -15.07 -29.79
C VAL A 107 -13.62 -14.08 -28.95
N ASN A 108 -14.70 -13.56 -29.54
CA ASN A 108 -15.53 -12.52 -28.93
C ASN A 108 -16.15 -12.95 -27.58
N PHE A 109 -16.42 -14.24 -27.40
CA PHE A 109 -16.90 -14.77 -26.12
C PHE A 109 -15.90 -14.55 -24.98
N LEU A 110 -14.60 -14.77 -25.24
CA LEU A 110 -13.55 -14.52 -24.26
C LEU A 110 -13.43 -13.02 -23.96
N ALA A 111 -13.55 -12.16 -24.99
CA ALA A 111 -13.57 -10.71 -24.80
C ALA A 111 -14.74 -10.28 -23.88
N MET A 112 -15.93 -10.85 -24.06
CA MET A 112 -17.08 -10.57 -23.17
C MET A 112 -16.82 -11.01 -21.72
N ILE A 113 -16.22 -12.17 -21.50
CA ILE A 113 -15.84 -12.63 -20.16
C ILE A 113 -14.83 -11.67 -19.53
N LEU A 114 -13.80 -11.25 -20.27
CA LEU A 114 -12.79 -10.31 -19.78
C LEU A 114 -13.39 -8.94 -19.43
N ILE A 115 -14.37 -8.46 -20.21
CA ILE A 115 -15.10 -7.24 -19.90
C ILE A 115 -15.94 -7.42 -18.63
N ALA A 116 -16.66 -8.54 -18.48
CA ALA A 116 -17.43 -8.82 -17.28
C ALA A 116 -16.52 -8.91 -16.03
N ASP A 117 -15.39 -9.59 -16.14
CA ASP A 117 -14.37 -9.68 -15.08
C ASP A 117 -13.82 -8.30 -14.69
N SER A 118 -13.57 -7.43 -15.68
CA SER A 118 -13.10 -6.06 -15.43
C SER A 118 -14.07 -5.21 -14.59
N ILE A 119 -15.33 -5.62 -14.46
CA ILE A 119 -16.33 -5.00 -13.58
C ILE A 119 -16.38 -5.74 -12.23
N VAL A 120 -16.51 -7.07 -12.27
CA VAL A 120 -16.75 -7.89 -11.08
C VAL A 120 -15.53 -7.94 -10.16
N SER A 121 -14.34 -8.16 -10.71
CA SER A 121 -13.11 -8.36 -9.94
C SER A 121 -12.66 -7.10 -9.17
N PRO A 122 -12.59 -5.90 -9.78
CA PRO A 122 -12.32 -4.67 -9.04
C PRO A 122 -13.40 -4.34 -8.01
N SER A 123 -14.67 -4.66 -8.29
CA SER A 123 -15.77 -4.45 -7.34
C SER A 123 -15.62 -5.30 -6.08
N GLY A 124 -15.27 -6.58 -6.23
CA GLY A 124 -15.00 -7.48 -5.09
C GLY A 124 -13.78 -7.02 -4.27
N THR A 125 -12.75 -6.54 -4.95
CA THR A 125 -11.57 -5.94 -4.31
C THR A 125 -11.96 -4.70 -3.51
N GLY A 126 -12.71 -3.78 -4.11
CA GLY A 126 -13.19 -2.56 -3.46
C GLY A 126 -14.02 -2.84 -2.20
N TYR A 127 -14.92 -3.83 -2.26
CA TYR A 127 -15.72 -4.24 -1.09
C TYR A 127 -14.84 -4.77 0.05
N SER A 128 -13.84 -5.59 -0.28
CA SER A 128 -12.89 -6.14 0.69
C SER A 128 -12.07 -5.04 1.38
N TYR A 129 -11.57 -4.07 0.61
CA TYR A 129 -10.83 -2.92 1.15
C TYR A 129 -11.70 -1.97 1.98
N LEU A 130 -12.96 -1.74 1.59
CA LEU A 130 -13.93 -1.00 2.41
C LEU A 130 -14.12 -1.65 3.79
N GLY A 131 -14.28 -2.98 3.81
CA GLY A 131 -14.37 -3.76 5.04
C GLY A 131 -13.11 -3.70 5.90
N GLY A 132 -11.93 -3.80 5.28
CA GLY A 132 -10.64 -3.69 5.97
C GLY A 132 -10.39 -2.30 6.56
N ALA A 133 -10.66 -1.25 5.79
CA ALA A 133 -10.49 0.13 6.24
C ALA A 133 -11.40 0.48 7.42
N SER A 134 -12.67 0.01 7.42
CA SER A 134 -13.56 0.21 8.56
C SER A 134 -13.00 -0.39 9.86
N ARG A 135 -12.36 -1.57 9.78
CA ARG A 135 -11.73 -2.25 10.93
C ARG A 135 -10.49 -1.50 11.40
N MET A 136 -9.65 -1.03 10.48
CA MET A 136 -8.51 -0.17 10.80
C MET A 136 -8.95 1.09 11.55
N PHE A 137 -9.92 1.84 11.04
CA PHE A 137 -10.41 3.05 11.71
C PHE A 137 -11.00 2.77 13.09
N TYR A 138 -11.69 1.64 13.26
CA TYR A 138 -12.20 1.22 14.56
C TYR A 138 -11.06 0.89 15.54
N ALA A 139 -10.04 0.13 15.10
CA ALA A 139 -8.87 -0.18 15.91
C ALA A 139 -8.11 1.09 16.33
N MET A 140 -7.87 2.01 15.39
CA MET A 140 -7.27 3.32 15.67
C MET A 140 -8.09 4.14 16.67
N ALA A 141 -9.42 4.09 16.60
CA ALA A 141 -10.27 4.76 17.58
C ALA A 141 -10.15 4.10 18.97
N LYS A 142 -10.07 2.77 19.04
CA LYS A 142 -9.91 2.02 20.31
C LYS A 142 -8.57 2.34 20.98
N GLU A 143 -7.49 2.39 20.20
CA GLU A 143 -6.13 2.80 20.62
C GLU A 143 -6.00 4.30 20.88
N GLY A 144 -7.07 5.08 20.68
CA GLY A 144 -7.07 6.50 20.96
C GLY A 144 -6.30 7.36 19.95
N GLN A 145 -5.97 6.83 18.77
CA GLN A 145 -5.47 7.63 17.65
C GLN A 145 -6.57 8.44 16.97
N MET A 146 -7.83 8.04 17.13
CA MET A 146 -9.01 8.72 16.59
C MET A 146 -10.10 8.99 17.64
N PRO A 147 -11.02 9.95 17.41
CA PRO A 147 -12.09 10.26 18.36
C PRO A 147 -13.04 9.08 18.63
N LYS A 148 -12.95 8.50 19.84
CA LYS A 148 -13.77 7.36 20.29
C LYS A 148 -15.27 7.59 20.17
N LYS A 149 -15.76 8.79 20.52
CA LYS A 149 -17.19 9.15 20.50
C LYS A 149 -17.79 9.11 19.08
N THR A 150 -16.95 9.31 18.07
CA THR A 150 -17.41 9.45 16.68
C THR A 150 -17.16 8.17 15.88
N ILE A 151 -15.92 7.69 15.89
CA ILE A 151 -15.43 6.60 15.01
C ILE A 151 -15.41 5.25 15.75
N GLY A 152 -15.48 5.24 17.08
CA GLY A 152 -15.48 4.01 17.88
C GLY A 152 -16.85 3.34 18.06
N LYS A 153 -17.95 3.92 17.56
CA LYS A 153 -19.30 3.36 17.72
C LYS A 153 -19.60 2.34 16.63
N LEU A 154 -19.68 1.07 17.01
CA LEU A 154 -20.11 -0.02 16.13
C LEU A 154 -21.63 -0.04 16.01
N HIS A 155 -22.11 -0.43 14.82
CA HIS A 155 -23.52 -0.75 14.63
C HIS A 155 -23.87 -2.06 15.33
N PRO A 156 -24.97 -2.13 16.12
CA PRO A 156 -25.30 -3.30 16.94
C PRO A 156 -25.55 -4.58 16.13
N GLU A 157 -26.03 -4.46 14.90
CA GLU A 157 -26.37 -5.61 14.05
C GLU A 157 -25.25 -6.02 13.08
N TYR A 158 -24.46 -5.07 12.57
CA TYR A 158 -23.50 -5.30 11.49
C TYR A 158 -22.05 -5.24 11.95
N ASN A 159 -21.78 -4.88 13.21
CA ASN A 159 -20.43 -4.69 13.77
C ASN A 159 -19.52 -3.78 12.93
N LEU A 160 -20.11 -2.80 12.23
CA LEU A 160 -19.42 -1.86 11.36
C LEU A 160 -19.60 -0.42 11.85
N CYS A 161 -18.58 0.42 11.66
CA CYS A 161 -18.69 1.84 11.95
C CYS A 161 -19.15 2.61 10.69
N ARG A 162 -20.42 3.02 10.65
CA ARG A 162 -21.00 3.78 9.52
C ARG A 162 -20.23 5.08 9.24
N ARG A 163 -19.69 5.74 10.26
CA ARG A 163 -18.93 6.99 10.10
C ARG A 163 -17.55 6.76 9.50
N SER A 164 -16.87 5.66 9.83
CA SER A 164 -15.63 5.26 9.17
C SER A 164 -15.84 5.01 7.67
N LEU A 165 -16.97 4.41 7.31
CA LEU A 165 -17.33 4.20 5.91
C LEU A 165 -17.55 5.53 5.18
N LEU A 166 -18.24 6.49 5.80
CA LEU A 166 -18.43 7.82 5.21
C LEU A 166 -17.10 8.55 5.04
N ILE A 167 -16.21 8.51 6.04
CA ILE A 167 -14.86 9.11 5.95
C ILE A 167 -14.08 8.48 4.80
N ASN A 168 -14.09 7.14 4.70
CA ASN A 168 -13.43 6.43 3.61
C ASN A 168 -14.01 6.83 2.24
N PHE A 169 -15.34 6.90 2.12
CA PHE A 169 -16.01 7.36 0.90
C PHE A 169 -15.59 8.79 0.51
N THR A 170 -15.60 9.73 1.47
CA THR A 170 -15.20 11.12 1.22
C THR A 170 -13.74 11.22 0.80
N LEU A 171 -12.83 10.51 1.48
CA LEU A 171 -11.41 10.49 1.11
C LEU A 171 -11.22 9.90 -0.29
N THR A 172 -11.88 8.78 -0.60
CA THR A 172 -11.84 8.14 -1.91
C THR A 172 -12.34 9.08 -3.00
N ALA A 173 -13.44 9.79 -2.77
CA ALA A 173 -13.98 10.77 -3.70
C ALA A 173 -13.01 11.94 -3.95
N ILE A 174 -12.32 12.43 -2.91
CA ILE A 174 -11.31 13.48 -3.04
C ILE A 174 -10.12 12.98 -3.87
N PHE A 175 -9.60 11.79 -3.61
CA PHE A 175 -8.49 11.22 -4.38
C PHE A 175 -8.88 10.97 -5.84
N LEU A 176 -10.08 10.45 -6.08
CA LEU A 176 -10.59 10.22 -7.43
C LEU A 176 -10.73 11.54 -8.20
N TRP A 177 -11.25 12.59 -7.55
CA TRP A 177 -11.41 13.91 -8.15
C TRP A 177 -10.08 14.57 -8.55
N ASN A 178 -9.01 14.32 -7.80
CA ASN A 178 -7.68 14.94 -8.01
C ASN A 178 -6.73 14.08 -8.88
N SER A 179 -7.21 12.94 -9.40
CA SER A 179 -6.37 12.01 -10.14
C SER A 179 -6.62 12.09 -11.64
N ASP A 180 -5.54 12.26 -12.39
CA ASP A 180 -5.58 12.50 -13.83
C ASP A 180 -5.79 11.20 -14.63
N SER A 181 -5.45 10.05 -14.05
CA SER A 181 -5.61 8.74 -14.69
C SER A 181 -5.68 7.60 -13.66
N TRP A 182 -6.18 6.45 -14.09
CA TRP A 182 -6.12 5.22 -13.30
C TRP A 182 -4.67 4.84 -12.96
N ALA A 183 -3.72 4.98 -13.90
CA ALA A 183 -2.32 4.68 -13.65
C ALA A 183 -1.73 5.55 -12.51
N SER A 184 -2.06 6.84 -12.47
CA SER A 184 -1.65 7.75 -11.38
C SER A 184 -2.23 7.29 -10.02
N LEU A 185 -3.51 6.89 -9.96
CA LEU A 185 -4.10 6.33 -8.74
C LEU A 185 -3.34 5.10 -8.23
N MET A 186 -2.98 4.21 -9.14
CA MET A 186 -2.28 2.95 -8.83
C MET A 186 -0.88 3.22 -8.27
N VAL A 187 -0.18 4.20 -8.84
CA VAL A 187 1.12 4.68 -8.36
C VAL A 187 0.99 5.27 -6.95
N ILE A 188 0.01 6.13 -6.72
CA ILE A 188 -0.25 6.73 -5.40
C ILE A 188 -0.56 5.64 -4.36
N VAL A 189 -1.44 4.69 -4.69
CA VAL A 189 -1.78 3.56 -3.82
C VAL A 189 -0.55 2.70 -3.53
N THR A 190 0.31 2.47 -4.52
CA THR A 190 1.57 1.71 -4.33
C THR A 190 2.50 2.45 -3.36
N GLY A 191 2.67 3.76 -3.51
CA GLY A 191 3.47 4.58 -2.60
C GLY A 191 2.96 4.51 -1.15
N TYR A 192 1.65 4.62 -0.95
CA TYR A 192 1.06 4.46 0.38
C TYR A 192 1.29 3.07 0.98
N HIS A 193 1.22 2.02 0.17
CA HIS A 193 1.55 0.67 0.64
C HIS A 193 3.04 0.52 0.97
N LEU A 194 3.96 1.11 0.19
CA LEU A 194 5.39 1.12 0.51
C LEU A 194 5.66 1.79 1.86
N ILE A 195 4.99 2.91 2.15
CA ILE A 195 5.04 3.56 3.46
C ILE A 195 4.48 2.65 4.55
N GLY A 196 3.35 1.98 4.31
CA GLY A 196 2.81 0.98 5.24
C GLY A 196 3.81 -0.15 5.52
N TYR A 197 4.50 -0.64 4.48
CA TYR A 197 5.52 -1.68 4.61
C TYR A 197 6.76 -1.21 5.37
N MET A 198 7.09 0.07 5.32
CA MET A 198 8.19 0.65 6.11
C MET A 198 7.98 0.51 7.62
N ALA A 199 6.74 0.45 8.11
CA ALA A 199 6.45 0.28 9.53
C ALA A 199 6.94 -1.08 10.06
N ALA A 200 6.85 -2.15 9.28
CA ALA A 200 7.23 -3.50 9.70
C ALA A 200 8.72 -3.66 10.10
N PRO A 201 9.71 -3.26 9.27
CA PRO A 201 11.12 -3.33 9.67
C PRO A 201 11.43 -2.40 10.85
N ILE A 202 10.78 -1.24 10.96
CA ILE A 202 10.94 -0.33 12.10
C ILE A 202 10.51 -1.02 13.39
N SER A 203 9.30 -1.57 13.43
CA SER A 203 8.78 -2.28 14.60
C SER A 203 9.65 -3.48 14.95
N MET A 204 10.11 -4.23 13.94
CA MET A 204 11.00 -5.38 14.15
C MET A 204 12.33 -4.97 14.80
N GLY A 205 12.98 -3.91 14.30
CA GLY A 205 14.23 -3.39 14.86
C GLY A 205 14.06 -2.76 16.26
N ALA A 206 12.90 -2.17 16.53
CA ALA A 206 12.57 -1.59 17.83
C ALA A 206 12.29 -2.66 18.91
N ILE A 207 11.59 -3.75 18.56
CA ILE A 207 11.22 -4.82 19.49
C ILE A 207 12.40 -5.77 19.75
N LYS A 208 13.13 -6.17 18.70
CA LYS A 208 14.21 -7.16 18.80
C LYS A 208 15.52 -6.59 18.22
N PRO A 209 16.51 -6.24 19.05
CA PRO A 209 17.76 -5.65 18.57
C PRO A 209 18.54 -6.52 17.57
N SER A 210 18.43 -7.85 17.66
CA SER A 210 19.14 -8.77 16.76
C SER A 210 18.67 -8.70 15.30
N THR A 211 17.45 -8.21 15.05
CA THR A 211 16.88 -8.07 13.70
C THR A 211 17.09 -6.69 13.11
N LYS A 212 17.78 -5.78 13.82
CA LYS A 212 17.99 -4.40 13.36
C LYS A 212 18.67 -4.30 11.99
N LEU A 213 19.70 -5.12 11.75
CA LEU A 213 20.42 -5.11 10.48
C LEU A 213 19.51 -5.55 9.32
N PHE A 214 18.72 -6.60 9.53
CA PHE A 214 17.75 -7.04 8.53
C PHE A 214 16.70 -5.97 8.23
N GLY A 215 16.12 -5.37 9.28
CA GLY A 215 15.15 -4.29 9.10
C GLY A 215 15.75 -3.05 8.42
N LEU A 216 17.01 -2.72 8.68
CA LEU A 216 17.72 -1.63 8.01
C LEU A 216 17.82 -1.87 6.50
N ILE A 217 18.25 -3.07 6.09
CA ILE A 217 18.37 -3.43 4.68
C ILE A 217 17.02 -3.33 3.98
N VAL A 218 15.97 -3.91 4.59
CA VAL A 218 14.61 -3.86 4.04
C VAL A 218 14.10 -2.43 3.93
N PHE A 219 14.33 -1.60 4.96
CA PHE A 219 13.90 -0.20 4.96
C PHE A 219 14.60 0.61 3.85
N CYS A 220 15.91 0.41 3.64
CA CYS A 220 16.64 1.07 2.56
C CYS A 220 16.13 0.65 1.17
N ILE A 221 15.81 -0.64 0.98
CA ILE A 221 15.22 -1.13 -0.28
C ILE A 221 13.88 -0.45 -0.53
N LEU A 222 13.00 -0.38 0.47
CA LEU A 222 11.71 0.32 0.36
C LEU A 222 11.89 1.82 0.05
N GLY A 223 12.92 2.46 0.61
CA GLY A 223 13.27 3.85 0.29
C GLY A 223 13.66 4.03 -1.18
N VAL A 224 14.50 3.14 -1.73
CA VAL A 224 14.87 3.15 -3.15
C VAL A 224 13.66 2.83 -4.05
N MET A 225 12.78 1.93 -3.63
CA MET A 225 11.52 1.66 -4.36
C MET A 225 10.58 2.86 -4.33
N MET A 226 10.62 3.70 -3.31
CA MET A 226 9.83 4.94 -3.28
C MET A 226 10.33 5.96 -4.31
N SER A 227 11.65 6.03 -4.55
CA SER A 227 12.23 7.01 -5.47
C SER A 227 11.95 6.71 -6.94
N THR A 228 11.35 5.56 -7.24
CA THR A 228 11.00 5.17 -8.61
C THR A 228 9.60 5.66 -9.01
N LEU A 229 8.87 6.25 -8.05
CA LEU A 229 7.57 6.86 -8.31
C LEU A 229 7.75 8.17 -9.11
N PRO A 230 6.87 8.46 -10.08
CA PRO A 230 6.83 9.75 -10.76
C PRO A 230 6.77 10.93 -9.79
N ALA A 231 7.52 11.99 -10.07
CA ALA A 231 7.66 13.14 -9.17
C ALA A 231 6.32 13.81 -8.82
N ASN A 232 5.40 13.94 -9.78
CA ASN A 232 4.08 14.55 -9.55
C ASN A 232 3.23 13.74 -8.58
N ASP A 233 3.19 12.42 -8.74
CA ASP A 233 2.43 11.53 -7.87
C ASP A 233 3.05 11.47 -6.47
N PHE A 234 4.39 11.47 -6.41
CA PHE A 234 5.10 11.51 -5.13
C PHE A 234 4.85 12.83 -4.38
N LEU A 235 4.84 13.96 -5.08
CA LEU A 235 4.48 15.25 -4.50
C LEU A 235 3.06 15.24 -3.92
N LYS A 236 2.07 14.75 -4.70
CA LYS A 236 0.68 14.61 -4.24
C LYS A 236 0.62 13.77 -2.95
N MET A 237 1.32 12.64 -2.91
CA MET A 237 1.40 11.78 -1.73
C MET A 237 2.01 12.50 -0.51
N ASN A 238 3.17 13.14 -0.66
CA ASN A 238 3.85 13.86 0.43
C ASN A 238 2.99 14.99 1.01
N LEU A 239 2.29 15.74 0.15
CA LEU A 239 1.35 16.77 0.59
C LEU A 239 0.19 16.17 1.38
N SER A 240 -0.44 15.11 0.88
CA SER A 240 -1.55 14.45 1.58
C SER A 240 -1.14 13.86 2.94
N ILE A 241 0.05 13.25 3.05
CA ILE A 241 0.56 12.74 4.34
C ILE A 241 0.82 13.90 5.29
N SER A 242 1.40 15.00 4.80
CA SER A 242 1.63 16.19 5.63
C SER A 242 0.31 16.74 6.17
N ILE A 243 -0.74 16.81 5.35
CA ILE A 243 -2.09 17.21 5.78
C ILE A 243 -2.67 16.23 6.81
N LEU A 244 -2.58 14.93 6.57
CA LEU A 244 -3.07 13.90 7.51
C LEU A 244 -2.33 13.96 8.85
N MET A 245 -1.03 14.24 8.85
CA MET A 245 -0.23 14.42 10.05
C MET A 245 -0.60 15.68 10.82
N VAL A 246 -0.97 16.77 10.12
CA VAL A 246 -1.51 17.98 10.77
C VAL A 246 -2.85 17.66 11.43
N ILE A 247 -3.76 16.98 10.73
CA ILE A 247 -5.07 16.57 11.28
C ILE A 247 -4.87 15.66 12.51
N TYR A 248 -4.01 14.65 12.41
CA TYR A 248 -3.66 13.77 13.52
C TYR A 248 -3.07 14.57 14.70
N GLY A 249 -2.16 15.49 14.40
CA GLY A 249 -1.56 16.38 15.38
C GLY A 249 -2.58 17.25 16.11
N SER A 250 -3.52 17.85 15.39
CA SER A 250 -4.61 18.65 15.98
C SER A 250 -5.49 17.81 16.91
N ILE A 251 -5.81 16.57 16.53
CA ILE A 251 -6.58 15.64 17.37
C ILE A 251 -5.82 15.31 18.65
N GLN A 252 -4.50 15.07 18.57
CA GLN A 252 -3.70 14.71 19.74
C GLN A 252 -3.44 15.89 20.68
N ILE A 253 -3.26 17.10 20.16
CA ILE A 253 -3.16 18.32 20.97
C ILE A 253 -4.47 18.56 21.73
N ALA A 254 -5.62 18.39 21.08
CA ALA A 254 -6.94 18.50 21.72
C ALA A 254 -7.14 17.46 22.85
N ARG A 255 -6.32 16.39 22.89
CA ARG A 255 -6.33 15.35 23.92
C ARG A 255 -5.25 15.54 25.00
N GLY A 256 -4.54 16.66 24.99
CA GLY A 256 -3.54 16.99 26.03
C GLY A 256 -2.11 16.58 25.71
N MET A 257 -1.81 16.13 24.49
CA MET A 257 -0.43 15.86 24.07
C MET A 257 0.34 17.17 23.89
N LYS A 258 1.54 17.27 24.48
CA LYS A 258 2.41 18.44 24.32
C LYS A 258 2.88 18.58 22.88
N VAL A 259 2.76 19.77 22.30
CA VAL A 259 3.16 20.08 20.92
C VAL A 259 4.62 19.71 20.64
N LYS A 260 5.53 19.97 21.59
CA LYS A 260 6.96 19.62 21.46
C LYS A 260 7.16 18.12 21.24
N THR A 261 6.44 17.29 21.99
CA THR A 261 6.52 15.84 21.90
C THR A 261 5.96 15.32 20.58
N LEU A 262 4.82 15.89 20.14
CA LEU A 262 4.24 15.57 18.85
C LEU A 262 5.22 15.88 17.70
N LEU A 263 5.86 17.07 17.72
CA LEU A 263 6.82 17.47 16.70
C LEU A 263 8.03 16.53 16.66
N VAL A 264 8.57 16.11 17.81
CA VAL A 264 9.67 15.14 17.85
C VAL A 264 9.26 13.78 17.25
N LEU A 265 8.00 13.37 17.40
CA LEU A 265 7.50 12.11 16.85
C LEU A 265 7.26 12.20 15.33
N SER A 266 6.62 13.27 14.85
CA SER A 266 6.16 13.38 13.45
C SER A 266 7.21 13.91 12.48
N THR A 267 8.05 14.84 12.94
CA THR A 267 8.97 15.59 12.06
C THR A 267 10.01 14.69 11.39
N PRO A 268 10.66 13.72 12.05
CA PRO A 268 11.67 12.88 11.41
C PRO A 268 11.16 12.16 10.16
N PHE A 269 9.94 11.64 10.20
CA PHE A 269 9.35 10.91 9.08
C PHE A 269 8.94 11.84 7.93
N LEU A 270 8.36 13.00 8.24
CA LEU A 270 8.04 13.99 7.20
C LEU A 270 9.32 14.53 6.55
N THR A 271 10.34 14.87 7.33
CA THR A 271 11.63 15.31 6.81
C THR A 271 12.26 14.23 5.93
N TYR A 272 12.20 12.96 6.34
CA TYR A 272 12.64 11.84 5.52
C TYR A 272 11.95 11.82 4.15
N LEU A 273 10.61 11.86 4.11
CA LEU A 273 9.83 11.83 2.87
C LEU A 273 10.13 13.01 1.94
N TRP A 274 10.33 14.22 2.49
CA TRP A 274 10.68 15.39 1.70
C TRP A 274 12.13 15.34 1.19
N LEU A 275 13.07 14.82 1.97
CA LEU A 275 14.47 14.67 1.53
C LEU A 275 14.60 13.70 0.35
N ILE A 276 13.90 12.56 0.39
CA ILE A 276 13.92 11.60 -0.72
C ILE A 276 13.20 12.13 -1.97
N TYR A 277 12.28 13.08 -1.81
CA TYR A 277 11.63 13.76 -2.93
C TYR A 277 12.57 14.75 -3.63
N PHE A 278 13.24 15.62 -2.87
CA PHE A 278 14.13 16.65 -3.44
C PHE A 278 15.43 16.07 -4.03
N TYR A 279 15.92 14.96 -3.47
CA TYR A 279 17.19 14.37 -3.85
C TYR A 279 17.03 12.92 -4.31
N GLN A 280 16.81 12.73 -5.61
CA GLN A 280 16.58 11.42 -6.24
C GLN A 280 17.88 10.63 -6.56
N ASN A 281 18.96 10.85 -5.82
CA ASN A 281 20.18 10.07 -5.99
C ASN A 281 20.11 8.78 -5.14
N MET A 282 20.28 7.61 -5.77
CA MET A 282 20.17 6.31 -5.10
C MET A 282 21.05 6.20 -3.84
N TYR A 283 22.32 6.65 -3.91
CA TYR A 283 23.24 6.58 -2.77
C TYR A 283 22.80 7.51 -1.62
N TYR A 284 22.29 8.69 -1.97
CA TYR A 284 21.74 9.64 -0.99
C TYR A 284 20.50 9.07 -0.29
N ILE A 285 19.58 8.48 -1.06
CA ILE A 285 18.36 7.86 -0.52
C ILE A 285 18.70 6.71 0.42
N MET A 286 19.65 5.86 0.06
CA MET A 286 20.12 4.78 0.94
C MET A 286 20.70 5.33 2.25
N LEU A 287 21.54 6.38 2.17
CA LEU A 287 22.15 7.00 3.34
C LEU A 287 21.10 7.64 4.25
N VAL A 288 20.18 8.45 3.69
CA VAL A 288 19.12 9.12 4.45
C VAL A 288 18.15 8.12 5.05
N SER A 289 17.81 7.05 4.31
CA SER A 289 16.98 5.95 4.83
C SER A 289 17.65 5.22 5.99
N ALA A 290 18.96 4.97 5.89
CA ALA A 290 19.72 4.34 6.96
C ALA A 290 19.81 5.22 8.21
N LEU A 291 20.09 6.52 8.04
CA LEU A 291 20.14 7.47 9.15
C LEU A 291 18.79 7.60 9.85
N PHE A 292 17.71 7.74 9.07
CA PHE A 292 16.35 7.79 9.61
C PHE A 292 16.01 6.52 10.39
N TYR A 293 16.28 5.33 9.83
CA TYR A 293 16.01 4.05 10.49
C TYR A 293 16.80 3.89 11.80
N VAL A 294 18.08 4.27 11.82
CA VAL A 294 18.91 4.20 13.04
C VAL A 294 18.40 5.17 14.10
N LEU A 295 17.98 6.38 13.72
CA LEU A 295 17.41 7.37 14.62
C LEU A 295 16.15 6.85 15.32
N ILE A 296 15.17 6.34 14.55
CA ILE A 296 13.88 5.91 15.11
C ILE A 296 13.95 4.58 15.85
N THR A 297 14.93 3.72 15.54
CA THR A 297 15.18 2.47 16.27
C THR A 297 16.14 2.65 17.45
N HIS A 298 16.60 3.88 17.71
CA HIS A 298 17.44 4.19 18.87
C HIS A 298 16.67 4.01 20.17
N LYS A 299 17.36 3.58 21.23
CA LYS A 299 16.73 3.21 22.53
C LYS A 299 15.95 4.39 23.14
N GLU A 300 16.48 5.60 23.01
CA GLU A 300 15.85 6.81 23.55
C GLU A 300 14.57 7.19 22.81
N TYR A 301 14.58 7.09 21.47
CA TYR A 301 13.40 7.35 20.66
C TYR A 301 12.29 6.34 20.96
N VAL A 302 12.65 5.06 21.09
CA VAL A 302 11.70 4.00 21.47
C VAL A 302 11.17 4.22 22.91
N ARG A 303 12.02 4.67 23.84
CA ARG A 303 11.57 5.02 25.21
C ARG A 303 10.57 6.17 25.17
N LEU A 304 10.87 7.24 24.44
CA LEU A 304 9.96 8.38 24.27
C LEU A 304 8.60 7.95 23.71
N CYS A 305 8.58 7.05 22.71
CA CYS A 305 7.34 6.51 22.14
C CYS A 305 6.52 5.71 23.15
N LYS A 306 7.18 4.96 24.06
CA LYS A 306 6.48 4.22 25.11
C LYS A 306 5.86 5.16 26.13
N GLU A 307 6.63 6.16 26.59
CA GLU A 307 6.18 7.14 27.57
C GLU A 307 4.96 7.94 27.08
N THR A 308 4.92 8.29 25.79
CA THR A 308 3.76 8.99 25.20
C THR A 308 2.53 8.11 25.07
N GLN A 309 2.69 6.81 24.84
CA GLN A 309 1.57 5.87 24.82
C GLN A 309 0.90 5.76 26.19
N PHE A 310 1.70 5.64 27.27
CA PHE A 310 1.17 5.60 28.64
C PHE A 310 0.39 6.87 29.01
N ILE A 311 0.89 8.06 28.64
CA ILE A 311 0.19 9.33 28.88
C ILE A 311 -1.16 9.37 28.12
N ALA A 312 -1.23 8.80 26.92
CA ALA A 312 -2.46 8.78 26.13
C ALA A 312 -3.52 7.83 26.72
N ASP A 313 -3.10 6.71 27.31
CA ASP A 313 -3.97 5.74 27.98
C ASP A 313 -4.53 6.32 29.29
N ASP A 314 -3.69 6.91 30.14
CA ASP A 314 -4.10 7.55 31.40
C ASP A 314 -5.09 8.71 31.14
N ALA A 315 -4.81 9.56 30.15
CA ALA A 315 -5.71 10.64 29.76
C ALA A 315 -7.05 10.12 29.21
N ALA A 316 -7.05 8.99 28.52
CA ALA A 316 -8.27 8.36 28.02
C ALA A 316 -9.12 7.79 29.16
N GLU A 317 -8.50 7.18 30.17
CA GLU A 317 -9.18 6.63 31.35
C GLU A 317 -9.81 7.73 32.22
N ILE A 318 -9.05 8.82 32.47
CA ILE A 318 -9.55 10.00 33.19
C ILE A 318 -10.75 10.62 32.46
N ALA A 319 -10.67 10.76 31.13
CA ALA A 319 -11.77 11.32 30.33
C ALA A 319 -13.04 10.44 30.36
N VAL A 320 -12.91 9.11 30.43
CA VAL A 320 -14.06 8.21 30.58
C VAL A 320 -14.70 8.37 31.95
N ASN A 321 -13.90 8.42 33.01
CA ASN A 321 -14.38 8.55 34.38
C ASN A 321 -15.09 9.89 34.64
N VAL A 322 -14.56 11.00 34.10
CA VAL A 322 -15.23 12.32 34.19
C VAL A 322 -16.56 12.33 33.44
N ASN A 323 -16.64 11.70 32.26
CA ASN A 323 -17.91 11.62 31.52
C ASN A 323 -18.93 10.68 32.18
N GLN A 324 -18.50 9.67 32.93
CA GLN A 324 -19.41 8.81 33.72
C GLN A 324 -19.92 9.54 34.97
N ALA A 325 -19.05 10.29 35.65
CA ALA A 325 -19.43 11.12 36.80
C ALA A 325 -20.38 12.26 36.45
N GLN A 326 -20.34 12.77 35.21
CA GLN A 326 -21.27 13.79 34.71
C GLN A 326 -22.62 13.21 34.21
N ARG A 327 -22.75 11.88 34.15
CA ARG A 327 -23.97 11.18 33.72
C ARG A 327 -24.70 10.47 34.86
N ALA A 328 -24.13 10.47 36.06
CA ALA A 328 -24.75 10.03 37.30
C ALA A 328 -25.34 11.25 38.03
#